data_AF-A0A1U7RRX1-F1
#
_entry.id   AF-A0A1U7RRX1-F1
#
_cell.length_a   1.000
_cell.length_b   1.000
_cell.length_c   1.000
_cell.angle_alpha   90.00
_cell.angle_beta   90.00
_cell.angle_gamma   90.00
#
_symmetry.space_group_name_H-M   'P 1'
#
loop_
_entity.id
_entity.type
_entity.pdbx_description
1 polymer ?
#
loop_
_entity_poly.entity_id
_entity_poly.type
_entity_poly.pdbx_seq_one_letter_code
_entity_poly.pdbx_strand_id
1 'polypeptide(L)'
;MLWSAVRSHSSQSSSQQQGLVAKTSLSSSPWPVFRLPDPVEETKYHTEVVQRVNEMIATGQYGRLFAVVHLASKQWKVTSEDLILMENVLPAECGDRIRLEKVLLVGADDFTLIGRPLLGKDLVRVEAIVIEKTESWPKINMKFWKRHNYRKKKIIVQPQTVLRINSIEIFPCLS
;
A
#
# COMPACT_ATOMS: atom_id res chain seq x y z
N MET A 1 12.64 -31.24 83.52
CA MET A 1 13.54 -30.79 82.44
C MET A 1 13.09 -31.44 81.15
N LEU A 2 12.93 -30.61 80.09
CA LEU A 2 12.85 -30.91 78.66
C LEU A 2 11.73 -30.06 78.03
N TRP A 3 12.07 -28.82 77.71
CA TRP A 3 11.30 -28.01 76.76
C TRP A 3 11.73 -28.42 75.36
N SER A 4 10.77 -28.83 74.55
CA SER A 4 10.94 -29.09 73.12
C SER A 4 11.16 -27.75 72.41
N ALA A 5 12.41 -27.45 72.06
CA ALA A 5 12.71 -26.31 71.20
C ALA A 5 12.31 -26.67 69.76
N VAL A 6 11.11 -26.25 69.35
CA VAL A 6 10.71 -26.24 67.93
C VAL A 6 11.54 -25.16 67.25
N ARG A 7 12.66 -25.57 66.62
CA ARG A 7 13.36 -24.73 65.64
C ARG A 7 12.48 -24.63 64.41
N SER A 8 11.74 -23.54 64.29
CA SER A 8 11.22 -23.10 63.00
C SER A 8 12.41 -22.66 62.14
N HIS A 9 12.93 -23.58 61.35
CA HIS A 9 13.75 -23.21 60.20
C HIS A 9 12.83 -22.53 59.19
N SER A 10 12.77 -21.19 59.23
CA SER A 10 12.26 -20.41 58.11
C SER A 10 13.24 -20.58 56.96
N SER A 11 13.01 -21.59 56.12
CA SER A 11 13.56 -21.62 54.78
C SER A 11 12.99 -20.40 54.05
N GLN A 12 13.76 -19.31 54.02
CA GLN A 12 13.56 -18.29 53.00
C GLN A 12 13.82 -19.00 51.68
N SER A 13 12.75 -19.44 51.03
CA SER A 13 12.77 -19.91 49.66
C SER A 13 13.21 -18.71 48.82
N SER A 14 14.51 -18.63 48.53
CA SER A 14 15.00 -17.83 47.42
C SER A 14 14.23 -18.31 46.20
N SER A 15 13.27 -17.51 45.74
CA SER A 15 12.54 -17.75 44.51
C SER A 15 13.54 -17.69 43.37
N GLN A 16 14.16 -18.85 43.08
CA GLN A 16 15.00 -19.01 41.91
C GLN A 16 14.12 -18.63 40.72
N GLN A 17 14.47 -17.54 40.05
CA GLN A 17 13.84 -17.15 38.80
C GLN A 17 14.09 -18.27 37.79
N GLN A 18 13.15 -19.20 37.69
CA GLN A 18 13.17 -20.27 36.71
C GLN A 18 13.18 -19.62 35.33
N GLY A 19 14.31 -19.71 34.61
CA GLY A 19 14.47 -19.14 33.27
C GLY A 19 15.71 -18.25 33.04
N LEU A 20 16.50 -17.96 34.08
CA LEU A 20 17.73 -17.18 33.90
C LEU A 20 18.86 -18.07 33.32
N VAL A 21 19.08 -17.98 32.01
CA VAL A 21 20.17 -18.68 31.31
C VAL A 21 21.41 -17.77 31.27
N ALA A 22 22.59 -18.33 31.54
CA ALA A 22 23.85 -17.60 31.45
C ALA A 22 24.07 -17.06 30.03
N LYS A 23 24.60 -15.84 29.92
CA LYS A 23 24.81 -15.19 28.63
C LYS A 23 25.90 -15.92 27.83
N THR A 24 25.52 -16.57 26.74
CA THR A 24 26.38 -17.26 25.78
C THR A 24 26.06 -16.78 24.37
N SER A 25 26.80 -17.26 23.36
CA SER A 25 26.50 -16.99 21.95
C SER A 25 25.13 -17.49 21.48
N LEU A 26 24.52 -18.43 22.22
CA LEU A 26 23.23 -19.04 21.88
C LEU A 26 22.15 -18.80 22.94
N SER A 27 22.45 -18.08 24.03
CA SER A 27 21.50 -17.85 25.12
C SER A 27 20.40 -16.84 24.78
N SER A 28 20.64 -15.99 23.78
CA SER A 28 19.67 -15.05 23.24
C SER A 28 19.69 -15.14 21.73
N SER A 29 18.58 -14.80 21.09
CA SER A 29 18.54 -14.64 19.65
C SER A 29 19.65 -13.70 19.16
N PRO A 30 20.19 -13.93 17.94
CA PRO A 30 21.27 -13.10 17.40
C PRO A 30 20.83 -11.68 17.03
N TRP A 31 19.52 -11.42 16.95
CA TRP A 31 18.93 -10.11 16.73
C TRP A 31 18.68 -9.34 18.03
N PRO A 32 18.75 -7.99 17.99
CA PRO A 32 18.47 -7.16 19.14
C PRO A 32 16.99 -7.30 19.56
N VAL A 33 16.76 -7.31 20.87
CA VAL A 33 15.41 -7.28 21.43
C VAL A 33 14.87 -5.86 21.33
N PHE A 34 13.91 -5.63 20.45
CA PHE A 34 13.20 -4.35 20.32
C PHE A 34 11.98 -4.33 21.24
N ARG A 35 11.75 -3.22 21.94
CA ARG A 35 10.54 -2.99 22.73
C ARG A 35 9.69 -1.95 22.03
N LEU A 36 8.42 -2.26 21.83
CA LEU A 36 7.45 -1.31 21.28
C LEU A 36 7.16 -0.21 22.32
N PRO A 37 6.85 1.01 21.87
CA PRO A 37 6.35 2.08 22.74
C PRO A 37 5.00 1.71 23.38
N ASP A 38 4.61 2.49 24.40
CA ASP A 38 3.31 2.34 25.05
C ASP A 38 2.17 2.80 24.11
N PRO A 39 1.06 2.04 24.02
CA PRO A 39 0.01 2.29 23.03
C PRO A 39 -0.70 3.64 23.22
N VAL A 40 -0.76 4.14 24.45
CA VAL A 40 -1.38 5.44 24.77
C VAL A 40 -0.51 6.60 24.29
N GLU A 41 0.81 6.45 24.30
CA GLU A 41 1.73 7.46 23.78
C GLU A 41 1.75 7.43 22.24
N GLU A 42 1.74 6.25 21.63
CA GLU A 42 1.66 6.09 20.18
C GLU A 42 0.40 6.72 19.57
N THR A 43 -0.76 6.51 20.20
CA THR A 43 -2.03 7.09 19.72
C THR A 43 -2.01 8.62 19.70
N LYS A 44 -1.41 9.26 20.72
CA LYS A 44 -1.22 10.71 20.75
C LYS A 44 -0.28 11.16 19.63
N TYR A 45 0.86 10.49 19.49
CA TYR A 45 1.83 10.80 18.44
C TYR A 45 1.23 10.66 17.03
N HIS A 46 0.48 9.58 16.77
CA HIS A 46 -0.20 9.40 15.49
C HIS A 46 -1.22 10.51 15.22
N THR A 47 -2.00 10.90 16.23
CA THR A 47 -2.99 11.98 16.10
C THR A 47 -2.31 13.31 15.77
N GLU A 48 -1.20 13.64 16.45
CA GLU A 48 -0.41 14.84 16.18
C GLU A 48 0.17 14.85 14.75
N VAL A 49 0.70 13.72 14.28
CA VAL A 49 1.23 13.60 12.92
C VAL A 49 0.12 13.78 11.88
N VAL A 50 -1.04 13.16 12.08
CA VAL A 50 -2.20 13.29 11.18
C VAL A 50 -2.68 14.73 11.12
N GLN A 51 -2.74 15.43 12.26
CA GLN A 51 -3.13 16.85 12.32
C GLN A 51 -2.16 17.72 11.51
N ARG A 52 -0.83 17.54 11.68
CA ARG A 52 0.17 18.29 10.91
C ARG A 52 0.03 18.07 9.40
N VAL A 53 -0.18 16.83 8.97
CA VAL A 53 -0.39 16.51 7.55
C VAL A 53 -1.69 17.14 7.03
N ASN A 54 -2.76 17.13 7.84
CA ASN A 54 -4.03 17.78 7.47
C ASN A 54 -3.87 19.30 7.31
N GLU A 55 -3.09 19.95 8.18
CA GLU A 55 -2.75 21.37 8.07
C GLU A 55 -1.92 21.66 6.80
N MET A 56 -0.94 20.82 6.47
CA MET A 56 -0.18 20.95 5.22
C MET A 56 -1.08 20.84 3.96
N ILE A 57 -2.04 19.91 3.98
CA ILE A 57 -3.01 19.76 2.89
C ILE A 57 -3.93 20.98 2.82
N ALA A 58 -4.45 21.45 3.95
CA ALA A 58 -5.34 22.61 4.02
C ALA A 58 -4.66 23.91 3.57
N THR A 59 -3.38 24.08 3.88
CA THR A 59 -2.56 25.23 3.45
C THR A 59 -2.07 25.12 2.01
N GLY A 60 -2.25 23.96 1.36
CA GLY A 60 -1.76 23.73 0.00
C GLY A 60 -0.24 23.60 -0.10
N GLN A 61 0.44 23.33 1.01
CA GLN A 61 1.90 23.17 1.08
C GLN A 61 2.30 21.77 0.61
N TYR A 62 2.03 21.47 -0.65
CA TYR A 62 2.49 20.25 -1.30
C TYR A 62 2.89 20.51 -2.75
N GLY A 63 3.93 19.81 -3.18
CA GLY A 63 4.40 19.85 -4.57
C GLY A 63 3.52 19.01 -5.51
N ARG A 64 4.13 18.50 -6.58
CA ARG A 64 3.45 17.61 -7.52
C ARG A 64 3.06 16.30 -6.83
N LEU A 65 1.79 15.93 -6.97
CA LEU A 65 1.25 14.68 -6.45
C LEU A 65 1.42 13.53 -7.44
N PHE A 66 1.57 12.32 -6.89
CA PHE A 66 1.42 11.08 -7.63
C PHE A 66 0.42 10.16 -6.93
N ALA A 67 -0.25 9.32 -7.69
CA ALA A 67 -1.19 8.35 -7.17
C ALA A 67 -0.91 6.95 -7.70
N VAL A 68 -1.34 5.93 -6.95
CA VAL A 68 -1.43 4.56 -7.43
C VAL A 68 -2.91 4.22 -7.60
N VAL A 69 -3.34 4.06 -8.85
CA VAL A 69 -4.73 3.77 -9.21
C VAL A 69 -4.87 2.34 -9.68
N HIS A 70 -5.97 1.68 -9.30
CA HIS A 70 -6.31 0.35 -9.79
C HIS A 70 -7.38 0.44 -10.88
N LEU A 71 -6.96 0.21 -12.11
CA LEU A 71 -7.78 0.35 -13.30
C LEU A 71 -7.56 -0.85 -14.23
N ALA A 72 -8.66 -1.41 -14.74
CA ALA A 72 -8.66 -2.58 -15.63
C ALA A 72 -7.81 -3.76 -15.09
N SER A 73 -7.96 -4.07 -13.80
CA SER A 73 -7.25 -5.16 -13.11
C SER A 73 -5.72 -5.01 -13.05
N LYS A 74 -5.20 -3.80 -13.30
CA LYS A 74 -3.79 -3.44 -13.16
C LYS A 74 -3.65 -2.21 -12.26
N GLN A 75 -2.52 -2.12 -11.58
CA GLN A 75 -2.16 -0.94 -10.80
C GLN A 75 -1.25 -0.05 -11.64
N TRP A 76 -1.52 1.25 -11.63
CA TRP A 76 -0.76 2.26 -12.38
C TRP A 76 -0.26 3.31 -11.41
N LYS A 77 1.06 3.57 -11.46
CA LYS A 77 1.63 4.78 -10.86
C LYS A 77 1.42 5.92 -11.84
N VAL A 78 0.73 6.96 -11.41
CA VAL A 78 0.29 8.06 -12.26
C VAL A 78 0.60 9.39 -11.61
N THR A 79 0.96 10.37 -12.43
CA THR A 79 1.06 11.78 -12.07
C THR A 79 0.14 12.60 -12.96
N SER A 80 -0.04 13.88 -12.63
CA SER A 80 -0.75 14.81 -13.51
C SER A 80 -0.13 14.82 -14.91
N GLU A 81 -0.97 14.86 -15.94
CA GLU A 81 -0.62 14.89 -17.37
C GLU A 81 -0.08 13.59 -17.97
N ASP A 82 0.04 12.52 -17.20
CA ASP A 82 0.53 11.23 -17.70
C ASP A 82 -0.49 10.54 -18.61
N LEU A 83 0.05 9.73 -19.54
CA LEU A 83 -0.73 8.88 -20.45
C LEU A 83 -0.73 7.43 -19.98
N ILE A 84 -1.90 6.80 -20.02
CA ILE A 84 -2.12 5.40 -19.66
C ILE A 84 -2.74 4.69 -20.86
N LEU A 85 -2.06 3.65 -21.34
CA LEU A 85 -2.59 2.75 -22.35
C LEU A 85 -3.28 1.56 -21.66
N MET A 86 -4.58 1.40 -21.86
CA MET A 86 -5.35 0.26 -21.37
C MET A 86 -5.84 -0.63 -22.50
N GLU A 87 -5.64 -1.93 -22.36
CA GLU A 87 -6.10 -2.97 -23.30
C GLU A 87 -7.54 -3.38 -23.00
N ASN A 88 -8.46 -2.40 -22.95
CA ASN A 88 -9.87 -2.65 -22.71
C ASN A 88 -10.74 -1.64 -23.47
N VAL A 89 -11.97 -2.05 -23.78
CA VAL A 89 -12.99 -1.17 -24.37
C VAL A 89 -13.70 -0.46 -23.23
N LEU A 90 -13.58 0.86 -23.20
CA LEU A 90 -14.28 1.71 -22.25
C LEU A 90 -15.57 2.27 -22.87
N PRO A 91 -16.73 2.19 -22.19
CA PRO A 91 -17.99 2.77 -22.66
C PRO A 91 -18.06 4.29 -22.39
N ALA A 92 -17.05 5.02 -22.85
CA ALA A 92 -16.96 6.48 -22.78
C ALA A 92 -16.44 7.02 -24.11
N GLU A 93 -16.87 8.17 -24.59
CA GLU A 93 -16.43 8.76 -25.85
C GLU A 93 -15.06 9.42 -25.73
N CYS A 94 -14.40 9.67 -26.87
CA CYS A 94 -13.16 10.43 -26.87
C CYS A 94 -13.46 11.89 -26.44
N GLY A 95 -12.76 12.39 -25.44
CA GLY A 95 -12.99 13.69 -24.81
C GLY A 95 -13.74 13.62 -23.47
N ASP A 96 -14.34 12.48 -23.13
CA ASP A 96 -15.07 12.32 -21.87
C ASP A 96 -14.14 12.38 -20.66
N ARG A 97 -14.63 13.05 -19.60
CA ARG A 97 -13.97 13.11 -18.30
C ARG A 97 -14.45 11.98 -17.40
N ILE A 98 -13.51 11.23 -16.86
CA ILE A 98 -13.76 10.04 -16.04
C ILE A 98 -13.07 10.22 -14.69
N ARG A 99 -13.81 9.98 -13.62
CA ARG A 99 -13.25 9.94 -12.27
C ARG A 99 -12.76 8.52 -11.94
N LEU A 100 -11.49 8.39 -11.59
CA LEU A 100 -10.92 7.12 -11.14
C LEU A 100 -11.19 6.94 -9.65
N GLU A 101 -12.12 6.05 -9.31
CA GLU A 101 -12.54 5.87 -7.91
C GLU A 101 -11.56 5.04 -7.07
N LYS A 102 -10.89 4.06 -7.68
CA LYS A 102 -10.05 3.10 -6.95
C LYS A 102 -8.63 3.61 -6.84
N VAL A 103 -8.40 4.46 -5.86
CA VAL A 103 -7.06 4.97 -5.49
C VAL A 103 -6.55 4.21 -4.27
N LEU A 104 -5.34 3.67 -4.37
CA LEU A 104 -4.70 2.90 -3.29
C LEU A 104 -3.78 3.77 -2.44
N LEU A 105 -3.05 4.67 -3.11
CA LEU A 105 -2.03 5.50 -2.50
C LEU A 105 -2.02 6.86 -3.20
N VAL A 106 -1.77 7.91 -2.42
CA VAL A 106 -1.38 9.22 -2.94
C VAL A 106 -0.13 9.68 -2.21
N GLY A 107 0.86 10.17 -2.94
CA GLY A 107 2.10 10.68 -2.39
C GLY A 107 2.39 12.10 -2.86
N ALA A 108 2.87 12.90 -1.93
CA ALA A 108 3.55 14.16 -2.15
C ALA A 108 5.07 13.97 -1.92
N ASP A 109 5.81 15.07 -1.85
CA ASP A 109 7.25 15.05 -1.52
C ASP A 109 7.47 14.66 -0.04
N ASP A 110 6.73 15.29 0.87
CA ASP A 110 6.94 15.16 2.32
C ASP A 110 6.04 14.12 3.01
N PHE A 111 4.92 13.74 2.39
CA PHE A 111 3.95 12.82 2.99
C PHE A 111 3.33 11.86 1.99
N THR A 112 2.86 10.72 2.50
CA THR A 112 2.15 9.70 1.72
C THR A 112 0.92 9.22 2.45
N LEU A 113 -0.21 9.17 1.75
CA LEU A 113 -1.48 8.63 2.21
C LEU A 113 -1.67 7.24 1.62
N ILE A 114 -1.82 6.23 2.49
CA ILE A 114 -1.94 4.82 2.09
C ILE A 114 -3.29 4.29 2.54
N GLY A 115 -4.07 3.75 1.59
CA GLY A 115 -5.37 3.16 1.84
C GLY A 115 -5.31 1.77 2.50
N ARG A 116 -6.43 1.35 3.07
CA ARG A 116 -6.62 0.00 3.64
C ARG A 116 -7.89 -0.66 3.11
N PRO A 117 -7.88 -1.24 1.89
CA PRO A 117 -6.85 -1.17 0.85
C PRO A 117 -6.97 0.07 -0.06
N LEU A 118 -8.11 0.76 -0.03
CA LEU A 118 -8.38 1.94 -0.85
C LEU A 118 -8.45 3.20 0.03
N LEU A 119 -8.19 4.35 -0.56
CA LEU A 119 -8.45 5.65 0.05
C LEU A 119 -9.94 6.03 -0.10
N GLY A 120 -10.42 6.87 0.82
CA GLY A 120 -11.78 7.38 0.78
C GLY A 120 -12.03 8.25 -0.46
N LYS A 121 -13.25 8.15 -1.03
CA LYS A 121 -13.64 8.97 -2.19
C LYS A 121 -13.68 10.46 -1.85
N ASP A 122 -13.93 10.81 -0.60
CA ASP A 122 -14.00 12.20 -0.17
C ASP A 122 -12.61 12.84 0.01
N LEU A 123 -11.59 11.99 0.22
CA LEU A 123 -10.21 12.40 0.44
C LEU A 123 -9.48 12.69 -0.87
N VAL A 124 -9.72 11.89 -1.91
CA VAL A 124 -8.96 11.97 -3.17
C VAL A 124 -9.88 11.97 -4.38
N ARG A 125 -9.56 12.85 -5.34
CA ARG A 125 -10.19 12.89 -6.66
C ARG A 125 -9.12 12.82 -7.74
N VAL A 126 -9.14 11.74 -8.52
CA VAL A 126 -8.30 11.60 -9.72
C VAL A 126 -9.19 11.68 -10.95
N GLU A 127 -8.94 12.67 -11.79
CA GLU A 127 -9.66 12.86 -13.05
C GLU A 127 -8.79 12.48 -14.25
N ALA A 128 -9.40 11.78 -15.20
CA ALA A 128 -8.78 11.39 -16.45
C ALA A 128 -9.67 11.77 -17.64
N ILE A 129 -9.09 11.99 -18.81
CA ILE A 129 -9.78 12.15 -20.08
C ILE A 129 -9.44 10.99 -21.01
N VAL A 130 -10.44 10.51 -21.75
CA VAL A 130 -10.20 9.61 -22.88
C VAL A 130 -9.66 10.41 -24.05
N ILE A 131 -8.42 10.17 -24.47
CA ILE A 131 -7.86 10.85 -25.65
C ILE A 131 -8.30 10.14 -26.91
N GLU A 132 -7.96 8.85 -27.00
CA GLU A 132 -8.14 8.08 -28.21
C GLU A 132 -8.50 6.63 -27.90
N LYS A 133 -9.15 6.01 -28.87
CA LYS A 133 -9.41 4.58 -28.92
C LYS A 133 -8.76 4.04 -30.18
N THR A 134 -7.81 3.15 -30.01
CA THR A 134 -6.98 2.61 -31.08
C THR A 134 -6.98 1.09 -31.03
N GLU A 135 -6.45 0.47 -32.07
CA GLU A 135 -6.22 -0.97 -32.09
C GLU A 135 -4.74 -1.26 -31.88
N SER A 136 -4.42 -2.33 -31.17
CA SER A 136 -3.05 -2.77 -30.97
C SER A 136 -2.40 -3.15 -32.30
N TRP A 137 -1.07 -3.09 -32.34
CA TRP A 137 -0.34 -3.73 -33.43
C TRP A 137 -0.74 -5.22 -33.55
N PRO A 138 -0.82 -5.76 -34.79
CA PRO A 138 -1.31 -7.12 -35.02
C PRO A 138 -0.34 -8.16 -34.45
N LYS A 139 -0.72 -8.79 -33.35
CA LYS A 139 0.06 -9.82 -32.68
C LYS A 139 -0.17 -11.17 -33.35
N ILE A 140 0.91 -11.79 -33.83
CA ILE A 140 0.86 -13.11 -34.46
C ILE A 140 1.03 -14.19 -33.39
N ASN A 141 0.00 -15.02 -33.21
CA ASN A 141 0.05 -16.23 -32.39
C ASN A 141 0.17 -17.45 -33.31
N MET A 142 1.36 -18.03 -33.40
CA MET A 142 1.63 -19.22 -34.19
C MET A 142 1.86 -20.42 -33.27
N LYS A 143 1.03 -21.46 -33.43
CA LYS A 143 1.18 -22.75 -32.75
C LYS A 143 1.69 -23.78 -33.75
N PHE A 144 2.71 -24.54 -33.35
CA PHE A 144 3.33 -25.55 -34.19
C PHE A 144 3.64 -26.80 -33.36
N TRP A 145 3.34 -27.98 -33.89
CA TRP A 145 3.70 -29.27 -33.28
C TRP A 145 4.45 -30.13 -34.30
N LYS A 146 5.72 -30.39 -33.98
CA LYS A 146 6.67 -31.09 -34.84
C LYS A 146 6.18 -32.52 -35.16
N ARG A 147 6.24 -32.93 -36.43
CA ARG A 147 5.83 -34.28 -36.92
C ARG A 147 4.35 -34.66 -36.74
N HIS A 148 3.50 -33.74 -36.28
CA HIS A 148 2.05 -33.98 -36.15
C HIS A 148 1.21 -33.22 -37.19
N ASN A 149 1.85 -32.66 -38.24
CA ASN A 149 1.20 -31.80 -39.26
C ASN A 149 0.30 -30.70 -38.64
N TYR A 150 0.65 -30.21 -37.45
CA TYR A 150 -0.14 -29.22 -36.75
C TYR A 150 0.59 -27.89 -36.79
N ARG A 151 0.03 -26.96 -37.57
CA ARG A 151 0.49 -25.57 -37.68
C ARG A 151 -0.75 -24.67 -37.76
N LYS A 152 -0.94 -23.80 -36.77
CA LYS A 152 -2.05 -22.84 -36.73
C LYS A 152 -1.49 -21.43 -36.53
N LYS A 153 -1.90 -20.48 -37.37
CA LYS A 153 -1.56 -19.06 -37.24
C LYS A 153 -2.84 -18.29 -36.94
N LYS A 154 -2.86 -17.50 -35.88
CA LYS A 154 -3.93 -16.55 -35.54
C LYS A 154 -3.32 -15.16 -35.43
N ILE A 155 -3.90 -14.17 -36.10
CA ILE A 155 -3.56 -12.77 -35.90
C ILE A 155 -4.56 -12.22 -34.89
N ILE A 156 -4.07 -11.57 -33.85
CA ILE A 156 -4.86 -11.02 -32.77
C ILE A 156 -4.59 -9.52 -32.72
N VAL A 157 -5.66 -8.74 -32.82
CA VAL A 157 -5.66 -7.30 -32.66
C VAL A 157 -6.56 -7.01 -31.47
N GLN A 158 -6.05 -6.25 -30.49
CA GLN A 158 -6.78 -5.94 -29.26
C GLN A 158 -7.19 -4.47 -29.30
N PRO A 159 -8.43 -4.13 -28.92
CA PRO A 159 -8.81 -2.73 -28.75
C PRO A 159 -8.05 -2.13 -27.56
N GLN A 160 -7.60 -0.91 -27.74
CA GLN A 160 -6.84 -0.13 -26.78
C GLN A 160 -7.50 1.23 -26.58
N THR A 161 -7.41 1.75 -25.36
CA THR A 161 -7.87 3.09 -25.02
C THR A 161 -6.72 3.83 -24.37
N VAL A 162 -6.49 5.08 -24.75
CA VAL A 162 -5.50 5.96 -24.13
C VAL A 162 -6.22 6.95 -23.24
N LEU A 163 -5.86 6.94 -21.96
CA LEU A 163 -6.33 7.90 -20.97
C LEU A 163 -5.21 8.89 -20.66
N ARG A 164 -5.56 10.15 -20.44
CA ARG A 164 -4.67 11.14 -19.83
C ARG A 164 -5.17 11.50 -18.45
N ILE A 165 -4.28 11.49 -17.47
CA ILE A 165 -4.62 12.02 -16.14
C ILE A 165 -4.55 13.54 -16.19
N ASN A 166 -5.62 14.22 -15.79
CA ASN A 166 -5.66 15.67 -15.76
C ASN A 166 -5.16 16.20 -14.42
N SER A 167 -5.86 15.84 -13.35
CA SER A 167 -5.60 16.33 -12.00
C SER A 167 -5.70 15.21 -10.98
N ILE A 168 -4.92 15.37 -9.93
CA ILE A 168 -4.95 14.58 -8.71
C ILE A 168 -5.15 15.60 -7.59
N GLU A 169 -6.34 15.59 -6.99
CA GLU A 169 -6.73 16.52 -5.93
C GLU A 169 -6.89 15.76 -4.62
N ILE A 170 -6.44 16.38 -3.52
CA ILE A 170 -6.59 15.88 -2.15
C ILE A 170 -7.38 16.91 -1.35
N PHE A 171 -8.29 16.45 -0.50
CA PHE A 171 -9.10 17.29 0.37
C PHE A 171 -8.69 17.14 1.84
N PRO A 172 -8.76 18.20 2.66
CA PRO A 172 -8.38 18.16 4.08
C PRO A 172 -9.52 17.53 4.92
N CYS A 173 -9.69 16.21 4.81
CA CYS A 173 -10.70 15.46 5.56
C CYS A 173 -10.08 14.27 6.31
N LEU A 174 -8.84 14.44 6.79
CA LEU A 174 -8.18 13.44 7.62
C LEU A 174 -8.74 13.50 9.06
N SER A 175 -9.18 12.34 9.55
CA SER A 175 -9.68 12.12 10.92
C SER A 175 -8.65 11.42 11.78
#